data_AF-A0A2S8BF57-F1
#
_entry.id   AF-A0A2S8BF57-F1
#
_cell.length_a   1.000
_cell.length_b   1.000
_cell.length_c   1.000
_cell.angle_alpha   90.00
_cell.angle_beta   90.00
_cell.angle_gamma   90.00
#
_symmetry.space_group_name_H-M   'P 1'
#
loop_
_entity.id
_entity.type
_entity.pdbx_description
1 polymer ?
#
loop_
_entity_poly.entity_id
_entity_poly.type
_entity_poly.pdbx_seq_one_letter_code
_entity_poly.pdbx_strand_id
1 'polypeptide(L)'
;MPIRHDFEAIDTQLDGMTAANQQLLGVKEAMESELARWASHWDGTAFTQATTWSRHVTSSLDQVIGASGRYIEKARLANADMRAQEVSNTALWA
;
A
#
# COMPACT_ATOMS: atom_id res chain seq x y z
N MET A 1 30.59 13.83 11.18
CA MET A 1 29.58 13.11 11.98
C MET A 1 29.00 12.02 11.10
N PRO A 2 28.95 10.75 11.51
CA PRO A 2 28.28 9.72 10.73
C PRO A 2 26.78 10.05 10.71
N ILE A 3 26.17 10.03 9.52
CA ILE A 3 24.72 10.03 9.38
C ILE A 3 24.26 8.66 9.91
N ARG A 4 23.73 8.61 11.13
CA ARG A 4 23.08 7.40 11.65
C ARG A 4 21.70 7.31 11.01
N HIS A 5 21.50 6.31 10.16
CA HIS A 5 20.14 5.99 9.70
C HIS A 5 19.39 5.30 10.83
N ASP A 6 18.21 5.83 11.18
CA ASP A 6 17.29 5.16 12.09
C ASP A 6 16.50 4.11 11.31
N PHE A 7 17.15 2.98 11.07
CA PHE A 7 16.56 1.91 10.28
C PHE A 7 15.31 1.31 10.93
N GLU A 8 15.18 1.38 12.25
CA GLU A 8 14.04 0.85 13.01
C GLU A 8 12.81 1.75 12.83
N ALA A 9 13.01 3.07 12.86
CA ALA A 9 11.96 4.02 12.52
C ALA A 9 11.47 3.85 11.07
N ILE A 10 12.38 3.55 10.13
CA ILE A 10 12.01 3.25 8.73
C ILE A 10 11.15 1.99 8.66
N ASP A 11 11.58 0.89 9.28
CA ASP A 11 10.79 -0.36 9.28
C ASP A 11 9.41 -0.15 9.90
N THR A 12 9.32 0.61 11.00
CA THR A 12 8.05 0.96 11.65
C THR A 12 7.11 1.74 10.72
N GLN A 13 7.64 2.70 9.96
CA GLN A 13 6.84 3.44 8.97
C GLN A 13 6.34 2.52 7.85
N LEU A 14 7.18 1.60 7.36
CA LEU A 14 6.82 0.64 6.33
C LEU A 14 5.76 -0.36 6.81
N ASP A 15 5.80 -0.74 8.08
CA ASP A 15 4.75 -1.56 8.71
C ASP A 15 3.43 -0.78 8.83
N GLY A 16 3.50 0.51 9.20
CA GLY A 16 2.34 1.41 9.18
C GLY A 16 1.71 1.53 7.80
N MET A 17 2.51 1.65 6.74
CA MET A 17 2.01 1.65 5.36
C MET A 17 1.39 0.31 4.96
N THR A 18 1.96 -0.80 5.43
CA THR A 18 1.40 -2.14 5.20
C THR A 18 0.02 -2.28 5.85
N ALA A 19 -0.13 -1.81 7.09
CA ALA A 19 -1.41 -1.81 7.79
C ALA A 19 -2.44 -0.91 7.08
N ALA A 20 -2.04 0.27 6.59
CA ALA A 20 -2.90 1.14 5.81
C ALA A 20 -3.37 0.48 4.50
N ASN A 21 -2.49 -0.24 3.79
CA ASN A 21 -2.88 -1.01 2.59
C ASN A 21 -3.93 -2.08 2.91
N GLN A 22 -3.82 -2.77 4.04
CA GLN A 22 -4.81 -3.76 4.48
C GLN A 22 -6.17 -3.10 4.77
N GLN A 23 -6.18 -1.92 5.40
CA GLN A 23 -7.41 -1.17 5.62
C GLN A 23 -8.06 -0.74 4.30
N LEU A 24 -7.28 -0.25 3.34
CA LEU A 24 -7.77 0.11 2.01
C LEU A 24 -8.34 -1.09 1.25
N LEU A 25 -7.73 -2.26 1.39
CA LEU A 25 -8.26 -3.51 0.82
C LEU A 25 -9.64 -3.83 1.40
N GLY A 26 -9.81 -3.74 2.72
CA GLY A 26 -11.11 -3.94 3.37
C GLY A 26 -12.17 -2.94 2.91
N VAL A 27 -11.80 -1.67 2.70
CA VAL A 27 -12.70 -0.66 2.13
C VAL A 27 -13.11 -1.02 0.70
N LYS A 28 -12.16 -1.46 -0.13
CA LYS A 28 -12.46 -1.91 -1.49
C LYS A 28 -13.46 -3.07 -1.50
N GLU A 29 -13.24 -4.10 -0.69
CA GLU A 29 -14.13 -5.25 -0.58
C GLU A 29 -15.53 -4.85 -0.10
N ALA A 30 -15.62 -3.92 0.86
CA ALA A 30 -16.89 -3.38 1.31
C ALA A 30 -17.64 -2.64 0.20
N MET A 31 -16.95 -1.81 -0.60
CA MET A 31 -17.54 -1.12 -1.74
C MET A 31 -18.03 -2.08 -2.84
N GLU A 32 -17.27 -3.14 -3.12
CA GLU A 32 -17.66 -4.16 -4.10
C GLU A 32 -18.89 -4.94 -3.63
N SER A 33 -18.93 -5.31 -2.35
CA SER A 33 -20.08 -5.98 -1.73
C SER A 33 -21.34 -5.10 -1.76
N GLU A 34 -21.18 -3.82 -1.43
CA GLU A 34 -22.28 -2.86 -1.47
C GLU A 34 -22.80 -2.67 -2.89
N LEU A 35 -21.91 -2.51 -3.88
CA LEU A 35 -22.31 -2.41 -5.29
C LEU A 35 -23.09 -3.65 -5.73
N ALA A 36 -22.65 -4.86 -5.35
CA ALA A 36 -23.33 -6.10 -5.68
C ALA A 36 -24.75 -6.16 -5.08
N ARG A 37 -24.93 -5.64 -3.85
CA ARG A 37 -26.26 -5.54 -3.22
C ARG A 37 -27.18 -4.58 -3.97
N TRP A 38 -26.71 -3.37 -4.27
CA TRP A 38 -27.52 -2.36 -4.96
C TRP A 38 -27.85 -2.75 -6.40
N ALA A 39 -26.94 -3.45 -7.07
CA ALA A 39 -27.16 -3.97 -8.42
C ALA A 39 -28.34 -4.94 -8.53
N SER A 40 -28.77 -5.56 -7.43
CA SER A 40 -29.94 -6.43 -7.41
C SER A 40 -31.27 -5.68 -7.34
N HIS A 41 -31.26 -4.38 -7.03
CA HIS A 41 -32.46 -3.59 -6.74
C HIS A 41 -32.74 -2.48 -7.76
N TRP A 42 -31.73 -2.01 -8.51
CA TRP A 42 -31.86 -0.85 -9.41
C TRP A 42 -31.53 -1.20 -10.87
N ASP A 43 -32.28 -0.61 -11.80
CA ASP A 43 -32.11 -0.69 -13.26
C ASP A 43 -32.01 0.74 -13.85
N GLY A 44 -31.50 0.85 -15.06
CA GLY A 44 -31.50 2.05 -15.88
C GLY A 44 -30.18 2.81 -15.88
N THR A 45 -30.25 4.06 -16.36
CA THR A 45 -29.06 4.90 -16.56
C THR A 45 -28.35 5.22 -15.26
N ALA A 46 -29.09 5.48 -14.17
CA ALA A 46 -28.51 5.77 -12.86
C ALA A 46 -27.73 4.56 -12.30
N PHE A 47 -28.27 3.34 -12.45
CA PHE A 47 -27.59 2.10 -12.07
C PHE A 47 -26.29 1.90 -12.88
N THR A 48 -26.35 2.13 -14.19
CA THR A 48 -25.18 2.00 -15.08
C THR A 48 -24.07 2.98 -14.70
N GLN A 49 -24.44 4.23 -14.41
CA GLN A 49 -23.49 5.27 -13.98
C GLN A 49 -22.88 4.95 -12.61
N ALA A 50 -23.69 4.56 -11.62
CA ALA A 50 -23.22 4.16 -10.30
C ALA A 50 -22.25 2.97 -10.37
N THR A 51 -22.59 1.95 -11.17
CA THR A 51 -21.72 0.78 -11.39
C THR A 51 -20.40 1.16 -12.05
N THR A 52 -20.45 2.02 -13.07
CA THR A 52 -19.24 2.47 -13.77
C THR A 52 -18.34 3.27 -12.84
N TRP A 53 -18.92 4.18 -12.07
CA TRP A 53 -18.17 4.97 -11.08
C TRP A 53 -17.56 4.09 -9.99
N SER A 54 -18.33 3.19 -9.39
CA SER A 54 -17.82 2.31 -8.33
C SER A 54 -16.69 1.41 -8.83
N ARG A 55 -16.81 0.83 -10.04
CA ARG A 55 -15.72 0.05 -10.66
C ARG A 55 -14.47 0.89 -10.92
N HIS A 56 -14.63 2.16 -11.29
CA HIS A 56 -13.49 3.06 -11.46
C HIS A 56 -12.79 3.29 -10.12
N VAL A 57 -13.54 3.58 -9.05
CA VAL A 57 -12.98 3.79 -7.71
C VAL A 57 -12.26 2.54 -7.20
N THR A 58 -12.86 1.35 -7.33
CA THR A 58 -12.22 0.11 -6.88
C THR A 58 -10.96 -0.22 -7.69
N SER A 59 -10.95 0.07 -8.99
CA SER A 59 -9.76 -0.04 -9.84
C SER A 59 -8.65 0.93 -9.43
N SER A 60 -8.98 2.18 -9.11
CA SER A 60 -8.02 3.15 -8.58
C SER A 60 -7.45 2.71 -7.24
N LEU A 61 -8.27 2.17 -6.34
CA LEU A 61 -7.81 1.62 -5.06
C LEU A 61 -6.83 0.46 -5.28
N ASP A 62 -7.11 -0.46 -6.19
CA ASP A 62 -6.20 -1.56 -6.54
C ASP A 62 -4.85 -1.06 -7.04
N GLN A 63 -4.85 -0.04 -7.90
CA GLN A 63 -3.62 0.55 -8.41
C GLN A 63 -2.80 1.20 -7.29
N VAL A 64 -3.44 1.92 -6.37
CA VAL A 64 -2.79 2.54 -5.21
C VAL A 64 -2.22 1.48 -4.26
N ILE A 65 -2.99 0.46 -3.90
CA ILE A 65 -2.55 -0.64 -3.05
C ILE A 65 -1.35 -1.35 -3.70
N GLY A 66 -1.44 -1.66 -5.00
CA GLY A 66 -0.35 -2.29 -5.73
C GLY A 66 0.91 -1.42 -5.83
N ALA A 67 0.76 -0.13 -6.06
CA ALA A 67 1.89 0.82 -6.09
C ALA A 67 2.55 0.95 -4.71
N SER A 68 1.74 1.10 -3.66
CA SER A 68 2.19 1.16 -2.27
C SER A 68 2.92 -0.12 -1.86
N GLY A 69 2.38 -1.30 -2.20
CA GLY A 69 3.03 -2.58 -1.93
C GLY A 69 4.42 -2.69 -2.58
N ARG A 70 4.54 -2.31 -3.87
CA ARG A 70 5.85 -2.29 -4.56
C ARG A 70 6.82 -1.28 -3.96
N TYR A 71 6.32 -0.15 -3.48
CA TYR A 71 7.15 0.85 -2.79
C TYR A 71 7.69 0.28 -1.47
N ILE A 72 6.82 -0.31 -0.64
CA ILE A 72 7.20 -0.91 0.64
C ILE A 72 8.27 -1.99 0.44
N GLU A 73 8.07 -2.89 -0.54
CA GLU A 73 9.04 -3.94 -0.85
C GLU A 73 10.41 -3.36 -1.21
N LYS A 74 10.45 -2.39 -2.13
CA LYS A 74 11.70 -1.72 -2.53
C LYS A 74 12.35 -0.98 -1.36
N ALA A 75 11.56 -0.33 -0.52
CA ALA A 75 12.07 0.39 0.64
C ALA A 75 12.68 -0.56 1.67
N ARG A 76 12.07 -1.73 1.92
CA ARG A 76 12.64 -2.76 2.80
C ARG A 76 13.97 -3.30 2.28
N LEU A 77 14.06 -3.56 0.98
CA LEU A 77 15.32 -3.99 0.35
C LEU A 77 16.40 -2.92 0.50
N ALA A 78 16.08 -1.66 0.20
CA ALA A 78 17.02 -0.55 0.39
C ALA A 78 17.46 -0.40 1.85
N ASN A 79 16.53 -0.55 2.82
CA ASN A 79 16.83 -0.47 4.25
C ASN A 79 17.81 -1.58 4.67
N ALA A 80 17.62 -2.80 4.17
CA ALA A 80 18.50 -3.94 4.42
C ALA A 80 19.89 -3.75 3.80
N ASP A 81 19.95 -3.27 2.55
CA ASP A 81 21.21 -2.99 1.86
C ASP A 81 22.03 -1.90 2.57
N MET A 82 21.36 -0.84 3.04
CA MET A 82 22.01 0.23 3.78
C MET A 82 22.53 -0.24 5.14
N ARG A 83 21.77 -1.08 5.87
CA ARG A 83 22.26 -1.75 7.09
C ARG A 83 23.53 -2.56 6.81
N ALA A 84 23.55 -3.34 5.74
CA ALA A 84 24.70 -4.15 5.37
C ALA A 84 25.93 -3.30 5.01
N GLN A 85 25.73 -2.17 4.31
CA GLN A 85 26.79 -1.21 4.01
C GLN A 85 27.34 -0.55 5.28
N GLU A 86 26.49 -0.16 6.23
CA GLU A 86 26.96 0.39 7.51
C GLU A 86 27.80 -0.62 8.29
N VAL A 87 27.38 -1.89 8.38
CA VAL A 87 28.15 -2.95 9.04
C VAL A 87 29.50 -3.15 8.34
N SER A 88 29.50 -3.28 7.01
CA SER A 88 30.73 -3.43 6.22
C SER A 88 31.70 -2.27 6.43
N ASN A 89 31.19 -1.04 6.37
CA ASN A 89 31.99 0.16 6.62
C ASN A 89 32.52 0.18 8.06
N THR A 90 31.72 -0.16 9.08
CA THR A 90 32.26 -0.21 10.46
C THR A 90 33.33 -1.28 10.64
N ALA A 91 33.21 -2.45 9.99
CA ALA A 91 34.22 -3.51 10.05
C ALA A 91 35.53 -3.15 9.34
N LEU A 92 35.48 -2.30 8.31
CA LEU A 92 36.65 -1.88 7.54
C LEU A 92 37.48 -0.79 8.25
N TRP A 93 36.89 -0.11 9.23
CA TRP A 93 37.50 0.99 9.99
C TRP A 93 37.77 0.65 11.47
N ALA A 94 37.42 -0.57 11.92
CA ALA A 94 37.74 -1.12 13.24
C ALA A 94 39.07 -1.88 13.22
#